data_AF-A0AAD5N4J6-F1
#
_entry.id   AF-A0AAD5N4J6-F1
#
_cell.length_a   1.000
_cell.length_b   1.000
_cell.length_c   1.000
_cell.angle_alpha   90.00
_cell.angle_beta   90.00
_cell.angle_gamma   90.00
#
_symmetry.space_group_name_H-M   'P 1'
#
loop_
_entity.id
_entity.type
_entity.pdbx_description
1 polymer ?
#
loop_
_entity_poly.entity_id
_entity_poly.type
_entity_poly.pdbx_seq_one_letter_code
_entity_poly.pdbx_strand_id
1 'polypeptide(L)'
;MDVIKMARSWRRRAPDRPELKPTIVMSHNGVSRVGVYNGANICIDQMDIDHEVDVFHAVKMMRINRPQLIDMKDEYKYLYDLMLHWNMTNPEYRIYNKDDAEGEDGSRPSSRSQSLSDKDRWMKSQNSVQ
;
A
#
# COMPACT_ATOMS: atom_id res chain seq x y z
N MET A 1 -6.70 9.70 14.96
CA MET A 1 -7.13 9.62 13.55
C MET A 1 -5.92 9.94 12.70
N ASP A 2 -5.38 8.95 12.00
CA ASP A 2 -4.21 9.10 11.13
C ASP A 2 -4.58 9.97 9.92
N VAL A 3 -3.80 11.02 9.63
CA VAL A 3 -4.05 11.97 8.54
C VAL A 3 -4.15 11.26 7.18
N ILE A 4 -3.38 10.19 6.99
CA ILE A 4 -3.42 9.38 5.77
C ILE A 4 -4.76 8.67 5.64
N LYS A 5 -5.27 8.05 6.73
CA LYS A 5 -6.60 7.41 6.75
C LYS A 5 -7.71 8.42 6.49
N MET A 6 -7.61 9.62 7.07
CA MET A 6 -8.57 10.70 6.83
C MET A 6 -8.59 11.15 5.36
N ALA A 7 -7.41 11.38 4.78
CA ALA A 7 -7.28 11.82 3.38
C ALA A 7 -7.78 10.75 2.40
N ARG A 8 -7.43 9.48 2.61
CA ARG A 8 -7.92 8.34 1.80
C ARG A 8 -9.44 8.17 1.94
N SER A 9 -10.00 8.32 3.14
CA SER A 9 -11.45 8.26 3.38
C SER A 9 -12.19 9.41 2.69
N TRP A 10 -11.65 10.63 2.75
CA TRP A 10 -12.22 11.77 2.06
C TRP A 10 -12.19 11.58 0.54
N ARG A 11 -11.05 11.15 -0.02
CA ARG A 11 -10.92 10.87 -1.46
C ARG A 11 -11.92 9.82 -1.95
N ARG A 12 -12.18 8.77 -1.17
CA ARG A 12 -13.18 7.73 -1.51
C ARG A 12 -14.63 8.22 -1.49
N ARG A 13 -14.95 9.23 -0.67
CA ARG A 13 -16.31 9.77 -0.53
C ARG A 13 -16.59 10.99 -1.39
N ALA A 14 -15.56 11.53 -2.05
CA ALA A 14 -15.70 12.73 -2.86
C ALA A 14 -16.70 12.48 -4.01
N PRO A 15 -17.74 13.32 -4.16
CA PRO A 15 -18.80 13.11 -5.15
C PRO A 15 -18.34 13.37 -6.59
N ASP A 16 -17.25 14.12 -6.78
CA ASP A 16 -16.58 14.29 -8.06
C ASP A 16 -15.54 13.17 -8.27
N ARG A 17 -15.60 12.52 -9.44
CA ARG A 17 -14.81 11.30 -9.72
C ARG A 17 -13.34 11.46 -9.33
N PRO A 18 -12.85 10.73 -8.30
CA PRO A 18 -11.51 10.93 -7.74
C PRO A 18 -10.38 10.51 -8.70
N GLU A 19 -10.68 9.74 -9.73
CA GLU A 19 -9.74 9.34 -10.78
C GLU A 19 -9.42 10.44 -11.81
N LEU A 20 -10.18 11.55 -11.81
CA LEU A 20 -9.99 12.65 -12.75
C LEU A 20 -9.35 13.90 -12.10
N LYS A 21 -9.21 13.94 -10.76
CA LYS A 21 -8.73 15.13 -10.06
C LYS A 21 -7.60 14.83 -9.07
N PRO A 22 -6.42 15.44 -9.23
CA PRO A 22 -5.29 15.22 -8.34
C PRO A 22 -5.55 15.83 -6.96
N THR A 23 -5.08 15.16 -5.91
CA THR A 23 -5.02 15.76 -4.57
C THR A 23 -3.76 16.60 -4.44
N ILE A 24 -3.92 17.86 -4.02
CA ILE A 24 -2.81 18.77 -3.79
C ILE A 24 -2.27 18.58 -2.38
N VAL A 25 -0.97 18.32 -2.27
CA VAL A 25 -0.25 18.15 -1.00
C VAL A 25 0.81 19.24 -0.92
N MET A 26 0.82 20.00 0.17
CA MET A 26 1.74 21.12 0.38
C MET A 26 2.43 21.03 1.72
N SER A 27 3.69 21.48 1.78
CA SER A 27 4.46 21.72 2.99
C SER A 27 5.16 23.07 2.87
N HIS A 28 5.81 23.54 3.93
CA HIS A 28 6.58 24.78 3.92
C HIS A 28 7.53 24.91 2.73
N ASN A 29 8.25 23.84 2.36
CA ASN A 29 9.21 23.83 1.25
C ASN A 29 8.70 23.06 0.02
N GLY A 30 7.51 22.46 0.08
CA GLY A 30 6.96 21.61 -0.98
C GLY A 30 7.71 20.29 -1.23
N VAL A 31 8.70 19.97 -0.39
CA VAL A 31 9.65 18.88 -0.60
C VAL A 31 9.60 17.84 0.53
N SER A 32 10.00 18.23 1.74
CA SER A 32 10.21 17.34 2.89
C SER A 32 8.99 16.49 3.27
N ARG A 33 8.01 17.12 3.93
CA ARG A 33 6.79 16.44 4.41
C ARG A 33 5.89 15.94 3.28
N VAL A 34 5.92 16.62 2.12
CA VAL A 34 5.19 16.18 0.92
C VAL A 34 5.77 14.86 0.41
N GLY A 35 7.09 14.75 0.39
CA GLY A 35 7.79 13.53 -0.03
C GLY A 35 7.43 12.34 0.85
N VAL A 36 7.48 12.51 2.18
CA VAL A 36 7.07 11.47 3.13
C VAL A 36 5.61 11.06 2.93
N TYR A 37 4.70 12.03 2.81
CA TYR A 37 3.27 11.73 2.60
C TYR A 37 3.03 10.98 1.28
N ASN A 38 3.64 11.41 0.18
CA ASN A 38 3.50 10.74 -1.12
C ASN A 38 4.13 9.34 -1.10
N GLY A 39 5.33 9.21 -0.51
CA GLY A 39 6.00 7.93 -0.35
C GLY A 39 5.16 6.94 0.44
N ALA A 40 4.57 7.39 1.55
CA ALA A 40 3.67 6.57 2.35
C ALA A 40 2.43 6.12 1.57
N ASN A 41 1.81 7.01 0.78
CA ASN A 41 0.65 6.62 -0.02
C ASN A 41 1.02 5.55 -1.08
N ILE A 42 2.14 5.71 -1.78
CA ILE A 42 2.62 4.72 -2.75
C ILE A 42 2.89 3.38 -2.05
N CYS A 43 3.58 3.40 -0.93
CA CYS A 43 3.89 2.19 -0.17
C CYS A 43 2.64 1.51 0.41
N ILE A 44 1.64 2.27 0.83
CA ILE A 44 0.35 1.73 1.28
C ILE A 44 -0.39 1.09 0.10
N ASP A 45 -0.37 1.72 -1.08
CA ASP A 45 -0.97 1.13 -2.28
C ASP A 45 -0.25 -0.18 -2.69
N GLN A 46 1.08 -0.25 -2.57
CA GLN A 46 1.84 -1.50 -2.73
C GLN A 46 1.43 -2.56 -1.71
N MET A 47 1.30 -2.18 -0.43
CA MET A 47 0.88 -3.10 0.63
C MET A 47 -0.56 -3.61 0.44
N ASP A 48 -1.46 -2.76 -0.08
CA ASP A 48 -2.84 -3.11 -0.39
C ASP A 48 -2.95 -4.13 -1.54
N ILE A 49 -2.05 -4.06 -2.53
CA ILE A 49 -2.10 -4.89 -3.75
C ILE A 49 -1.24 -6.15 -3.64
N ASP A 50 0.03 -5.98 -3.26
CA ASP A 50 1.06 -7.01 -3.33
C ASP A 50 1.43 -7.58 -1.96
N HIS A 51 0.96 -6.96 -0.87
CA HIS A 51 1.34 -7.28 0.52
C HIS A 51 2.85 -7.17 0.79
N GLU A 52 3.57 -6.49 -0.10
CA GLU A 52 4.99 -6.16 0.00
C GLU A 52 5.17 -4.64 -0.14
N VAL A 53 6.27 -4.11 0.41
CA VAL A 53 6.61 -2.69 0.29
C VAL A 53 8.07 -2.53 -0.10
N ASP A 54 8.31 -1.82 -1.19
CA ASP A 54 9.66 -1.39 -1.61
C ASP A 54 9.76 0.15 -1.51
N VAL A 55 10.23 0.61 -0.35
CA VAL A 55 10.45 2.04 -0.08
C VAL A 55 11.49 2.63 -1.03
N PHE A 56 12.52 1.89 -1.41
CA PHE A 56 13.57 2.40 -2.31
C PHE A 56 13.00 2.65 -3.70
N HIS A 57 12.26 1.69 -4.24
CA HIS A 57 11.61 1.83 -5.52
C HIS A 57 10.57 2.95 -5.50
N ALA A 58 9.75 3.04 -4.45
CA ALA A 58 8.76 4.12 -4.31
C ALA A 58 9.41 5.51 -4.36
N VAL A 59 10.48 5.73 -3.59
CA VAL A 59 11.21 7.02 -3.59
C VAL A 59 11.91 7.27 -4.92
N LYS A 60 12.51 6.25 -5.53
CA LYS A 60 13.13 6.36 -6.85
C LYS A 60 12.12 6.80 -7.90
N MET A 61 10.93 6.22 -7.93
CA MET A 61 9.86 6.58 -8.87
C MET A 61 9.33 8.00 -8.65
N MET A 62 9.17 8.44 -7.39
CA MET A 62 8.78 9.82 -7.09
C MET A 62 9.81 10.83 -7.61
N ARG A 63 11.10 10.51 -7.44
CA ARG A 63 12.21 11.38 -7.85
C ARG A 63 12.37 11.52 -9.36
N ILE A 64 11.79 10.63 -10.17
CA ILE A 64 11.71 10.82 -11.63
C ILE A 64 10.94 12.10 -11.95
N ASN A 65 9.84 12.37 -11.24
CA ASN A 65 9.01 13.54 -11.47
C ASN A 65 9.49 14.76 -10.68
N ARG A 66 9.91 14.57 -9.42
CA ARG A 66 10.38 15.62 -8.52
C ARG A 66 11.64 15.17 -7.76
N PRO A 67 12.85 15.42 -8.31
CA PRO A 67 14.10 14.87 -7.77
C PRO A 67 14.43 15.26 -6.32
N GLN A 68 13.91 16.39 -5.87
CA GLN A 68 14.19 16.94 -4.54
C GLN A 68 13.46 16.20 -3.41
N LEU A 69 12.45 15.36 -3.72
CA LEU A 69 11.64 14.71 -2.68
C LEU A 69 12.46 13.76 -1.79
N ILE A 70 12.19 13.84 -0.48
CA ILE A 70 12.85 13.06 0.59
C ILE A 70 14.37 13.28 0.54
N ASP A 71 14.82 14.49 0.81
CA ASP A 71 16.23 14.86 0.65
C ASP A 71 17.07 14.39 1.85
N MET A 72 16.47 14.43 3.05
CA MET A 72 17.18 14.09 4.28
C MET A 72 17.07 12.59 4.60
N LYS A 73 18.17 12.02 5.11
CA LYS A 73 18.21 10.63 5.58
C LYS A 73 17.15 10.32 6.63
N ASP A 74 16.87 11.27 7.51
CA ASP A 74 15.90 11.10 8.58
C ASP A 74 14.46 10.99 8.06
N GLU A 75 14.13 11.68 6.95
CA GLU A 75 12.82 11.55 6.30
C GLU A 75 12.65 10.17 5.66
N TYR A 76 13.74 9.65 5.07
CA TYR A 76 13.76 8.32 4.48
C TYR A 76 13.63 7.22 5.55
N LYS A 77 14.35 7.35 6.68
CA LYS A 77 14.21 6.47 7.84
C LYS A 77 12.80 6.53 8.42
N TYR A 78 12.27 7.74 8.58
CA TYR A 78 10.92 7.95 9.09
C TYR A 78 9.86 7.28 8.20
N LEU A 79 10.05 7.25 6.88
CA LEU A 79 9.15 6.53 5.97
C LEU A 79 9.14 5.02 6.24
N TYR A 80 10.28 4.39 6.56
CA TYR A 80 10.29 2.98 7.01
C TYR A 80 9.56 2.79 8.33
N ASP A 81 9.85 3.63 9.33
CA ASP A 81 9.22 3.54 10.65
C ASP A 81 7.69 3.71 10.53
N LEU A 82 7.24 4.62 9.66
CA LEU A 82 5.84 4.83 9.35
C LEU A 82 5.20 3.61 8.70
N MET A 83 5.85 2.98 7.71
CA MET A 83 5.31 1.79 7.04
C MET A 83 5.28 0.57 7.97
N LEU A 84 6.28 0.41 8.84
CA LEU A 84 6.28 -0.61 9.87
C LEU A 84 5.11 -0.39 10.84
N HIS A 85 4.91 0.84 11.31
CA HIS A 85 3.78 1.19 12.17
C HIS A 85 2.44 0.95 11.48
N TRP A 86 2.33 1.28 10.19
CA TRP A 86 1.14 1.01 9.39
C TRP A 86 0.84 -0.49 9.33
N ASN A 87 1.82 -1.33 9.00
CA ASN A 87 1.65 -2.78 8.96
C ASN A 87 1.18 -3.35 10.32
N MET A 88 1.76 -2.88 11.43
CA MET A 88 1.45 -3.38 12.77
C MET A 88 0.06 -2.96 13.27
N THR A 89 -0.43 -1.79 12.85
CA THR A 89 -1.71 -1.22 13.33
C THR A 89 -2.92 -1.60 12.49
N ASN A 90 -2.70 -2.29 11.37
CA ASN A 90 -3.72 -2.72 10.43
C ASN A 90 -3.69 -4.26 10.35
N PRO A 91 -4.46 -4.95 11.22
CA PRO A 91 -4.40 -6.41 11.37
C PRO A 91 -4.78 -7.19 10.10
N GLU A 92 -5.47 -6.55 9.16
CA GLU A 92 -5.81 -7.12 7.85
C GLU A 92 -4.60 -7.57 7.03
N TYR A 93 -3.44 -6.92 7.20
CA TYR A 93 -2.21 -7.31 6.50
C TYR A 93 -1.45 -8.45 7.19
N ARG A 94 -1.84 -8.79 8.43
CA ARG A 94 -1.19 -9.87 9.21
C ARG A 94 -1.56 -11.26 8.70
N ILE A 95 -2.65 -11.36 7.92
CA ILE A 95 -3.20 -12.63 7.45
C ILE A 95 -2.24 -13.31 6.46
N TYR A 96 -1.59 -12.52 5.60
CA TYR A 96 -0.64 -13.02 4.60
C TYR A 96 0.68 -13.54 5.20
N ASN A 97 1.15 -12.94 6.29
CA ASN A 97 2.32 -13.45 7.02
C ASN A 97 2.09 -14.85 7.61
N LYS A 98 0.84 -15.27 7.80
CA LYS A 98 0.50 -16.56 8.39
C LYS A 98 0.59 -17.70 7.37
N ASP A 99 0.24 -17.42 6.11
CA ASP A 99 0.29 -18.40 5.03
C ASP A 99 1.74 -18.77 4.68
N ASP A 100 2.69 -17.84 4.85
CA ASP A 100 4.12 -18.10 4.69
C ASP A 100 4.74 -18.85 5.89
N ALA A 101 4.22 -18.62 7.11
CA ALA A 101 4.70 -19.30 8.32
C ALA A 101 4.24 -20.76 8.42
N GLU A 102 3.16 -21.14 7.73
CA GLU A 102 2.70 -22.53 7.62
C GLU A 102 3.36 -23.29 6.44
N GLY A 103 4.29 -22.63 5.70
CA GLY A 103 4.96 -23.17 4.51
C GLY A 103 6.45 -23.55 4.66
N GLU A 104 7.06 -23.44 5.84
CA GLU A 104 8.44 -23.92 6.09
C GLU A 104 8.53 -25.44 6.36
N ASP A 105 7.89 -26.26 5.52
CA ASP A 105 8.34 -27.62 5.24
C ASP A 105 8.55 -27.77 3.73
N GLY A 106 9.69 -28.35 3.36
CA GLY A 106 10.38 -28.13 2.11
C GLY A 106 9.57 -28.38 0.84
N SER A 107 9.87 -27.56 -0.18
CA SER A 107 9.67 -27.72 -1.63
C SER A 107 8.78 -26.64 -2.25
N ARG A 108 9.41 -25.58 -2.78
CA ARG A 108 8.75 -24.60 -3.67
C ARG A 108 8.13 -25.29 -4.90
N PRO A 109 6.87 -24.97 -5.26
CA PRO A 109 6.46 -24.91 -6.64
C PRO A 109 6.15 -23.47 -7.06
N SER A 110 6.41 -23.21 -8.34
CA SER A 110 6.22 -21.93 -9.03
C SER A 110 4.85 -21.30 -8.77
N SER A 111 4.87 -20.00 -8.47
CA SER A 111 3.74 -19.11 -8.27
C SER A 111 2.72 -19.21 -9.41
N ARG A 112 1.60 -19.91 -9.15
CA ARG A 112 0.39 -19.81 -9.97
C ARG A 112 -0.54 -18.80 -9.32
N SER A 113 -0.51 -17.58 -9.83
CA SER A 113 -1.51 -16.55 -9.57
C SER A 113 -2.91 -17.13 -9.83
N GLN A 114 -3.63 -17.51 -8.77
CA GLN A 114 -5.05 -17.83 -8.90
C GLN A 114 -5.82 -16.51 -8.94
N SER A 115 -6.37 -16.24 -10.12
CA SER A 115 -7.14 -15.03 -10.36
C SER A 115 -8.45 -15.06 -9.56
N LEU A 116 -8.91 -13.89 -9.14
CA LEU A 116 -10.15 -13.68 -8.39
C LEU A 116 -11.37 -14.36 -9.03
N SER A 117 -11.33 -14.64 -10.34
CA SER A 117 -12.39 -15.37 -11.06
C SER A 117 -12.63 -16.80 -10.56
N ASP A 118 -11.59 -17.49 -10.07
CA ASP A 118 -11.71 -18.89 -9.65
C ASP A 118 -12.40 -19.03 -8.28
N LYS A 119 -12.21 -18.04 -7.39
CA LYS A 119 -12.90 -17.98 -6.09
C LYS A 119 -14.40 -17.72 -6.25
N ASP A 120 -14.80 -16.84 -7.16
CA ASP A 120 -16.21 -16.55 -7.43
C ASP A 120 -16.96 -17.77 -7.98
N ARG A 121 -16.28 -18.59 -8.77
CA ARG A 121 -16.87 -19.81 -9.35
C ARG A 121 -17.14 -20.87 -8.28
N TRP A 122 -16.24 -21.00 -7.30
CA TRP A 122 -16.39 -21.95 -6.19
C TRP A 122 -17.52 -21.54 -5.23
N MET A 123 -17.61 -20.25 -4.88
CA MET A 123 -18.67 -19.75 -4.00
C MET A 123 -20.07 -19.92 -4.61
N LYS A 124 -20.19 -19.73 -5.94
CA LYS A 124 -21.46 -19.98 -6.64
C LYS A 124 -21.85 -21.45 -6.69
N SER A 125 -20.89 -22.37 -6.69
CA SER A 125 -21.17 -23.81 -6.65
C SER A 125 -21.71 -24.28 -5.30
N GLN A 126 -21.34 -23.62 -4.20
CA GLN A 126 -21.80 -24.01 -2.86
C GLN A 126 -23.20 -23.48 -2.52
N ASN A 127 -23.62 -22.36 -3.12
CA ASN A 127 -24.95 -21.79 -2.92
C ASN A 127 -26.04 -22.36 -3.85
N SER A 128 -25.71 -23.32 -4.73
CA SER A 128 -26.68 -23.92 -5.65
C SER A 128 -27.35 -25.19 -5.12
N VAL A 129 -27.08 -25.58 -3.87
CA VAL A 129 -27.73 -26.73 -3.21
C VAL A 129 -28.53 -26.22 -2.01
N GLN A 130 -29.56 -25.42 -2.29
CA GLN A 130 -30.72 -25.27 -1.43
C GLN A 130 -31.95 -24.87 -2.24
#